data_AF-A0A1C6FN69-F1
#
_entry.id   AF-A0A1C6FN69-F1
#
_cell.length_a   1.000
_cell.length_b   1.000
_cell.length_c   1.000
_cell.angle_alpha   90.00
_cell.angle_beta   90.00
_cell.angle_gamma   90.00
#
_symmetry.space_group_name_H-M   'P 1'
#
loop_
_entity.id
_entity.type
_entity.pdbx_description
1 polymer ?
#
loop_
_entity_poly.entity_id
_entity_poly.type
_entity_poly.pdbx_seq_one_letter_code
_entity_poly.pdbx_strand_id
1 'polypeptide(L)' 'MGTYYRKLQTVKHALQYYITRPNASEKDLAREKNLLKQVEEEVEIFQERNHIPKKEVEIND' A
#
# COMPACT_ATOMS: atom_id res chain seq x y z
N MET A 1 5.29 8.75 16.19
CA MET A 1 4.97 7.39 15.70
C MET A 1 3.75 7.37 14.77
N GLY A 2 2.58 7.92 15.14
CA GLY A 2 1.35 7.78 14.34
C GLY A 2 1.30 8.50 12.97
N THR A 3 2.06 9.58 12.77
CA THR A 3 2.02 10.36 11.51
C THR A 3 2.70 9.65 10.34
N TYR A 4 3.76 8.89 10.61
CA TYR A 4 4.50 8.15 9.57
C TYR A 4 3.69 6.96 9.05
N TYR A 5 3.23 6.11 9.96
CA TYR A 5 2.40 4.96 9.62
C TYR A 5 1.10 5.36 8.90
N ARG A 6 0.46 6.45 9.33
CA ARG A 6 -0.73 6.98 8.65
C ARG A 6 -0.43 7.46 7.23
N LYS A 7 0.74 8.09 7.01
CA LYS A 7 1.19 8.46 5.66
C LYS A 7 1.40 7.22 4.79
N LEU A 8 2.09 6.19 5.31
CA LEU A 8 2.30 4.93 4.57
C LEU A 8 0.97 4.28 4.17
N GLN A 9 0.01 4.17 5.09
CA GLN A 9 -1.32 3.63 4.77
C GLN A 9 -2.06 4.48 3.73
N THR A 10 -1.96 5.81 3.82
CA THR A 10 -2.58 6.72 2.83
C THR A 10 -1.98 6.50 1.44
N VAL A 11 -0.64 6.41 1.35
CA VAL A 11 0.05 6.14 0.09
C VAL A 11 -0.30 4.76 -0.46
N LYS A 12 -0.36 3.73 0.40
CA LYS A 12 -0.79 2.38 0.02
C LYS A 12 -2.17 2.40 -0.64
N HIS A 13 -3.15 3.02 0.01
CA HIS A 13 -4.51 3.10 -0.53
C HIS A 13 -4.60 3.93 -1.80
N ALA A 14 -3.86 5.03 -1.88
CA ALA A 14 -3.78 5.81 -3.11
C ALA A 14 -3.23 4.95 -4.26
N LEU A 15 -2.13 4.24 -4.05
CA LEU A 15 -1.52 3.37 -5.07
C LEU A 15 -2.47 2.24 -5.50
N GLN A 16 -3.14 1.58 -4.56
CA GLN A 16 -4.17 0.57 -4.85
C GLN A 16 -5.28 1.14 -5.76
N TYR A 17 -5.71 2.38 -5.53
CA TYR A 17 -6.66 3.06 -6.39
C TYR A 17 -6.05 3.38 -7.77
N TYR A 18 -4.86 4.01 -7.80
CA TYR A 18 -4.22 4.45 -9.04
C TYR A 18 -3.94 3.29 -10.00
N ILE A 19 -3.51 2.11 -9.52
CA ILE A 19 -3.24 0.96 -10.40
C ILE A 19 -4.50 0.41 -11.09
N THR A 20 -5.70 0.77 -10.62
CA THR A 20 -6.99 0.36 -11.21
C THR A 20 -7.59 1.44 -12.12
N ARG A 21 -6.94 2.60 -12.27
CA ARG A 21 -7.49 3.71 -13.06
C ARG A 21 -7.60 3.34 -14.54
N PRO A 22 -8.63 3.81 -15.25
CA PRO A 22 -8.74 3.60 -16.69
C PRO A 22 -7.63 4.34 -17.44
N ASN A 23 -7.27 3.84 -18.63
CA ASN A 23 -6.31 4.46 -19.54
C ASN A 23 -4.89 4.68 -18.97
N ALA A 24 -4.49 3.91 -17.96
CA ALA A 24 -3.13 3.94 -17.46
C ALA A 24 -2.15 3.27 -18.45
N SER A 25 -0.98 3.86 -18.61
CA SER A 25 0.12 3.24 -19.37
C SER A 25 0.65 2.02 -18.64
N GLU A 26 0.95 0.94 -19.36
CA GLU A 26 1.57 -0.27 -18.78
C GLU A 26 2.88 0.05 -18.03
N LYS A 27 3.67 1.00 -18.55
CA LYS A 27 4.91 1.46 -17.90
C LYS A 27 4.64 2.16 -16.57
N ASP A 28 3.54 2.91 -16.49
CA ASP A 28 3.15 3.60 -15.25
C ASP A 28 2.63 2.57 -14.25
N LEU A 29 1.77 1.66 -14.69
CA LEU A 29 1.27 0.55 -13.88
C LEU A 29 2.40 -0.32 -13.30
N ALA A 30 3.43 -0.63 -14.10
CA ALA A 30 4.57 -1.40 -13.64
C ALA A 30 5.33 -0.66 -12.51
N ARG A 31 5.55 0.65 -12.66
CA ARG A 31 6.22 1.47 -11.64
C ARG A 31 5.38 1.58 -10.37
N GLU A 32 4.09 1.81 -10.51
CA GLU A 32 3.16 1.95 -9.37
C GLU A 32 2.96 0.63 -8.61
N LYS A 33 2.89 -0.51 -9.30
CA LYS A 33 2.84 -1.83 -8.66
C LYS A 33 4.13 -2.13 -7.87
N ASN A 34 5.29 -1.79 -8.44
CA ASN A 34 6.56 -1.95 -7.73
C ASN A 34 6.63 -1.05 -6.49
N LEU A 35 6.13 0.19 -6.58
CA LEU A 35 6.06 1.10 -5.43
C LEU A 35 5.06 0.62 -4.37
N LEU A 36 3.89 0.10 -4.79
CA LEU A 36 2.89 -0.46 -3.89
C LEU A 36 3.50 -1.58 -3.05
N LYS A 37 4.25 -2.50 -3.67
CA LYS A 37 4.94 -3.58 -2.97
C LYS A 37 5.92 -3.06 -1.91
N GLN A 38 6.71 -2.04 -2.22
CA GLN A 38 7.65 -1.44 -1.26
C GLN A 38 6.92 -0.81 -0.07
N VAL A 39 5.81 -0.12 -0.33
CA VAL A 39 4.99 0.49 0.74
C VAL A 39 4.31 -0.58 1.59
N GLU A 40 3.85 -1.68 0.99
CA GLU A 40 3.29 -2.83 1.71
C GLU A 40 4.32 -3.47 2.64
N GLU A 41 5.52 -3.78 2.14
CA GLU A 41 6.63 -4.30 2.95
C GLU A 41 6.97 -3.35 4.13
N GLU A 42 6.99 -2.04 3.89
CA GLU A 42 7.28 -1.07 4.95
C GLU A 42 6.16 -0.98 6.00
N VAL A 43 4.90 -1.07 5.57
CA VAL A 43 3.74 -1.16 6.47
C VAL A 43 3.85 -2.42 7.35
N GLU A 44 4.23 -3.56 6.79
CA GLU A 44 4.41 -4.80 7.53
C GLU A 44 5.53 -4.69 8.56
N ILE A 45 6.71 -4.18 8.16
CA ILE A 45 7.83 -3.94 9.08
C ILE A 45 7.41 -3.01 10.22
N PHE A 46 6.64 -1.95 9.92
CA PHE A 46 6.15 -1.05 10.95
C PHE A 46 5.17 -1.75 11.90
N GLN A 47 4.25 -2.56 11.37
CA GLN A 47 3.30 -3.33 12.16
C GLN A 47 4.01 -4.29 13.11
N GLU A 48 4.98 -5.05 12.60
CA GLU A 48 5.77 -6.00 13.39
C GLU A 48 6.53 -5.31 14.52
N ARG A 49 7.26 -4.22 14.20
CA ARG A 49 8.04 -3.47 15.19
C ARG A 49 7.20 -2.83 16.30
N ASN A 50 5.94 -2.52 16.02
CA ASN A 50 5.04 -1.85 16.95
C ASN A 50 3.95 -2.78 17.50
N HIS A 51 4.03 -4.10 17.24
CA HIS A 51 3.03 -5.10 17.61
C HIS A 51 1.60 -4.72 17.22
N ILE A 52 1.44 -4.06 16.07
CA ILE A 52 0.14 -3.69 15.53
C ILE A 52 -0.42 -4.91 14.79
N PRO A 53 -1.63 -5.40 15.13
CA PRO A 53 -2.22 -6.53 14.44
C PRO A 53 -2.44 -6.23 12.96
N LYS A 54 -2.11 -7.19 12.09
CA LYS A 54 -2.46 -7.11 10.67
C LYS A 54 -3.99 -7.12 10.58
N LYS A 55 -4.57 -6.09 9.95
CA LYS A 55 -5.98 -6.12 9.59
C LYS A 55 -6.09 -7.08 8.42
N GLU A 56 -6.81 -8.20 8.60
CA GLU A 56 -7.21 -9.04 7.48
C GLU A 56 -8.01 -8.15 6.53
N VAL A 57 -7.46 -7.91 5.34
CA VAL A 57 -8.21 -7.26 4.29
C VAL A 57 -9.13 -8.35 3.76
N GLU A 58 -10.40 -8.34 4.17
CA GLU A 58 -11.43 -9.15 3.53
C GLU A 58 -11.41 -8.80 2.05
N ILE A 59 -10.87 -9.71 1.24
CA ILE A 59 -11.04 -9.69 -0.21
C ILE A 59 -12.50 -10.10 -0.39
N ASN A 60 -13.38 -9.11 -0.49
CA ASN A 60 -14.74 -9.36 -0.96
C ASN A 60 -14.63 -9.59 -2.48
N ASP A 61 -14.69 -10.87 -2.86
CA ASP A 61 -14.83 -11.36 -4.24
C ASP A 61 -16.11 -10.83 -4.92
#